data_AF-A0A7W0N6J0-F1
#
_entry.id   AF-A0A7W0N6J0-F1
#
_cell.length_a   1.000
_cell.length_b   1.000
_cell.length_c   1.000
_cell.angle_alpha   90.00
_cell.angle_beta   90.00
_cell.angle_gamma   90.00
#
_symmetry.space_group_name_H-M   'P 1'
#
loop_
_entity.id
_entity.type
_entity.pdbx_description
1 polymer ?
#
loop_
_entity_poly.entity_id
_entity_poly.type
_entity_poly.pdbx_seq_one_letter_code
_entity_poly.pdbx_strand_id
1 'polypeptide(L)'
;MSVKLQHVAEADVVLTSFKVTDFADIVPDSPIAECYRGSSNPLSGPIVERVGVISSSVTSRTKDGRGIDGCDDTAGPLEEDRRWCGGAYGQLFEGRLRDPRLNIGCLTENDEMVGFVWVQPGERARYISVEQPEYIEVYEVANDLPVRVATRNGVEVEGSRASFDLFEHDQNGQLLRRYRLKAVVAG
;
A
#
# COMPACT_ATOMS: atom_id res chain seq x y z
N MET A 1 3.40 -1.04 21.98
CA MET A 1 2.44 -2.08 22.44
C MET A 1 2.32 -3.10 21.32
N SER A 2 2.42 -4.40 21.60
CA SER A 2 2.16 -5.44 20.59
C SER A 2 0.66 -5.77 20.62
N VAL A 3 -0.06 -5.54 19.53
CA VAL A 3 -1.47 -5.91 19.39
C VAL A 3 -1.54 -7.35 18.90
N LYS A 4 -2.28 -8.21 19.63
CA LYS A 4 -2.53 -9.58 19.21
C LYS A 4 -3.73 -9.62 18.28
N LEU A 5 -3.49 -9.90 17.01
CA LEU A 5 -4.54 -9.99 16.00
C LEU A 5 -5.19 -11.38 15.98
N GLN A 6 -6.52 -11.42 15.94
CA GLN A 6 -7.27 -12.67 15.84
C GLN A 6 -7.08 -13.33 14.47
N HIS A 7 -7.09 -14.66 14.44
CA HIS A 7 -6.94 -15.49 13.22
C HIS A 7 -5.59 -15.38 12.48
N VAL A 8 -4.58 -14.80 13.11
CA VAL A 8 -3.19 -14.75 12.57
C VAL A 8 -2.14 -15.25 13.56
N ALA A 9 -2.57 -15.84 14.69
CA ALA A 9 -1.68 -16.21 15.79
C ALA A 9 -0.77 -17.42 15.53
N GLU A 10 -0.99 -18.18 14.46
CA GLU A 10 -0.19 -19.36 14.09
C GLU A 10 0.84 -19.07 12.97
N ALA A 11 0.78 -17.88 12.36
CA ALA A 11 1.71 -17.43 11.34
C ALA A 11 2.75 -16.47 11.93
N ASP A 12 3.91 -16.36 11.27
CA ASP A 12 4.83 -15.26 11.56
C ASP A 12 4.16 -13.94 11.16
N VAL A 13 3.89 -13.08 12.16
CA VAL A 13 3.22 -11.79 11.94
C VAL A 13 4.26 -10.68 11.90
N VAL A 14 4.32 -9.95 10.79
CA VAL A 14 5.23 -8.82 10.62
C VAL A 14 4.43 -7.52 10.52
N LEU A 15 4.68 -6.61 11.46
CA LEU A 15 4.09 -5.28 11.45
C LEU A 15 4.91 -4.35 10.56
N THR A 16 4.27 -3.78 9.54
CA THR A 16 4.88 -2.73 8.72
C THR A 16 5.12 -1.48 9.55
N SER A 17 6.21 -0.78 9.27
CA SER A 17 6.43 0.56 9.82
C SER A 17 5.75 1.59 8.93
N PHE A 18 5.24 2.66 9.53
CA PHE A 18 4.73 3.79 8.78
C PHE A 18 5.15 5.11 9.41
N LYS A 19 5.25 6.13 8.58
CA LYS A 19 5.51 7.51 8.98
C LYS A 19 4.50 8.42 8.32
N VAL A 20 3.94 9.33 9.12
CA VAL A 20 3.11 10.42 8.64
C VAL A 20 3.99 11.66 8.53
N THR A 21 4.01 12.28 7.36
CA THR A 21 4.75 13.53 7.12
C THR A 21 3.80 14.56 6.54
N ASP A 22 3.76 15.75 7.14
CA ASP A 22 3.02 16.86 6.56
C ASP A 22 3.76 17.42 5.35
N PHE A 23 3.02 17.93 4.37
CA PHE A 23 3.61 18.47 3.13
C PHE A 23 4.66 19.56 3.39
N ALA A 24 4.45 20.39 4.42
CA ALA A 24 5.38 21.45 4.81
C ALA A 24 6.73 20.93 5.34
N ASP A 25 6.77 19.67 5.78
CA ASP A 25 7.92 19.05 6.42
C ASP A 25 8.66 18.07 5.51
N ILE A 26 8.33 18.04 4.22
CA ILE A 26 9.03 17.20 3.24
C ILE A 26 10.47 17.70 3.10
N VAL A 27 11.41 16.82 3.44
CA VAL A 27 12.83 17.07 3.23
C VAL A 27 13.17 16.91 1.74
N PRO A 28 13.92 17.82 1.12
CA PRO A 28 14.44 17.65 -0.23
C PRO A 28 15.18 16.32 -0.39
N ASP A 29 15.07 15.71 -1.57
CA ASP A 29 15.70 14.41 -1.91
C ASP A 29 15.32 13.22 -1.01
N SER A 30 14.29 13.37 -0.18
CA SER A 30 13.67 12.25 0.53
C SER A 30 12.89 11.34 -0.45
N PRO A 31 12.61 10.08 -0.06
CA PRO A 31 11.74 9.20 -0.85
C PRO A 31 10.40 9.86 -1.21
N ILE A 32 9.79 10.58 -0.26
CA ILE A 32 8.56 11.33 -0.48
C ILE A 32 8.74 12.43 -1.53
N ALA A 33 9.80 13.24 -1.43
CA ALA A 33 10.08 14.30 -2.41
C ALA A 33 10.28 13.73 -3.82
N GLU A 34 10.94 12.58 -3.91
CA GLU A 34 11.17 11.89 -5.18
C GLU A 34 9.90 11.28 -5.77
N CYS A 35 9.02 10.70 -4.94
CA CYS A 35 7.74 10.15 -5.38
C CYS A 35 6.88 11.19 -6.11
N TYR A 36 7.00 12.45 -5.71
CA TYR A 36 6.23 13.55 -6.26
C TYR A 36 7.04 14.49 -7.16
N ARG A 37 8.26 14.11 -7.51
CA ARG A 37 9.11 14.87 -8.43
C ARG A 37 8.44 14.94 -9.81
N GLY A 38 8.13 16.16 -10.26
CA GLY A 38 7.46 16.38 -11.55
C GLY A 38 5.94 16.15 -11.54
N SER A 39 5.33 15.86 -10.38
CA SER A 39 3.87 15.84 -10.26
C SER A 39 3.29 17.23 -10.53
N SER A 40 2.32 17.31 -11.45
CA SER A 40 1.55 18.53 -11.71
C SER A 40 0.46 18.76 -10.67
N ASN A 41 0.18 17.77 -9.82
CA ASN A 41 -0.77 17.88 -8.74
C ASN A 41 -0.03 18.33 -7.46
N PRO A 42 -0.25 19.57 -6.99
CA PRO A 42 0.21 19.91 -5.65
C PRO A 42 -0.45 18.95 -4.65
N LEU A 43 0.33 18.48 -3.68
CA LEU A 43 -0.17 17.64 -2.61
C LEU A 43 -0.90 18.52 -1.59
N SER A 44 -1.83 17.93 -0.85
CA SER A 44 -2.33 18.54 0.38
C SER A 44 -2.60 17.49 1.43
N GLY A 45 -2.29 17.83 2.68
CA GLY A 45 -2.55 16.97 3.82
C GLY A 45 -1.43 15.96 4.08
N PRO A 46 -1.71 14.98 4.95
CA PRO A 46 -0.70 14.04 5.43
C PRO A 46 -0.29 13.08 4.32
N ILE A 47 1.00 12.84 4.24
CA ILE A 47 1.63 11.83 3.39
C ILE A 47 2.00 10.66 4.28
N VAL A 48 1.63 9.45 3.85
CA VAL A 48 1.96 8.24 4.59
C VAL A 48 2.95 7.40 3.80
N GLU A 49 4.16 7.32 4.34
CA GLU A 49 5.20 6.38 3.92
C GLU A 49 5.04 5.08 4.71
N ARG A 50 5.19 3.94 4.04
CA ARG A 50 5.19 2.61 4.64
C ARG A 50 6.39 1.82 4.18
N VAL A 51 6.98 1.08 5.11
CA VAL A 51 8.04 0.11 4.84
C VAL A 51 7.60 -1.24 5.41
N GLY A 52 7.38 -2.17 4.50
CA GLY A 52 7.10 -3.58 4.78
C GLY A 52 8.33 -4.45 4.63
N VAL A 53 8.12 -5.76 4.52
CA VAL A 53 9.21 -6.76 4.43
C VAL A 53 9.90 -6.70 3.07
N ILE A 54 9.10 -6.67 1.99
CA ILE A 54 9.58 -6.75 0.61
C ILE A 54 9.32 -5.48 -0.20
N SER A 55 8.64 -4.51 0.41
CA SER A 55 8.12 -3.35 -0.29
C SER A 55 8.14 -2.09 0.55
N SER A 56 8.18 -0.96 -0.12
CA SER A 56 7.88 0.35 0.45
C SER A 56 6.85 1.06 -0.41
N SER A 57 6.09 1.96 0.19
CA SER A 57 5.14 2.79 -0.56
C SER A 57 4.98 4.16 0.05
N VAL A 58 4.61 5.12 -0.79
CA VAL A 58 4.16 6.44 -0.36
C VAL A 58 2.73 6.62 -0.84
N THR A 59 1.86 7.18 -0.01
CA THR A 59 0.47 7.48 -0.37
C THR A 59 0.09 8.86 0.15
N SER A 60 -0.55 9.67 -0.69
CA SER A 60 -1.08 10.98 -0.33
C SER A 60 -2.40 11.23 -1.03
N ARG A 61 -3.22 12.08 -0.42
CA ARG A 61 -4.37 12.67 -1.11
C ARG A 61 -3.92 13.81 -2.02
N THR A 62 -4.60 13.97 -3.15
CA THR A 62 -4.41 15.12 -4.03
C THR A 62 -4.92 16.40 -3.36
N LYS A 63 -4.42 17.57 -3.76
CA LYS A 63 -4.85 18.85 -3.18
C LYS A 63 -6.34 19.16 -3.28
N ASP A 64 -6.97 18.72 -4.36
CA ASP A 64 -8.41 18.90 -4.55
C ASP A 64 -9.26 17.88 -3.76
N GLY A 65 -8.62 16.94 -3.05
CA GLY A 65 -9.29 15.91 -2.27
C GLY A 65 -10.00 14.83 -3.11
N ARG A 66 -9.86 14.86 -4.44
CA ARG A 66 -10.58 13.99 -5.38
C ARG A 66 -9.81 12.74 -5.80
N GLY A 67 -8.55 12.62 -5.41
CA GLY A 67 -7.70 11.50 -5.76
C GLY A 67 -6.72 11.11 -4.66
N ILE A 68 -6.12 9.96 -4.88
CA ILE A 68 -5.00 9.42 -4.11
C ILE A 68 -3.87 9.16 -5.09
N ASP A 69 -2.69 9.68 -4.79
CA ASP A 69 -1.45 9.37 -5.48
C ASP A 69 -0.64 8.41 -4.63
N GLY A 70 0.12 7.52 -5.28
CA GLY A 70 1.09 6.70 -4.58
C GLY A 70 2.24 6.25 -5.46
N CYS A 71 3.33 5.89 -4.80
CA CYS A 71 4.49 5.27 -5.40
C CYS A 71 4.76 3.94 -4.72
N ASP A 72 5.25 2.99 -5.50
CA ASP A 72 5.55 1.63 -5.08
C ASP A 72 7.04 1.36 -5.30
N ASP A 73 7.69 0.74 -4.31
CA ASP A 73 9.10 0.37 -4.35
C ASP A 73 9.31 -1.03 -3.75
N THR A 74 10.34 -1.70 -4.23
CA THR A 74 10.78 -3.04 -3.83
C THR A 74 12.30 -3.11 -3.97
N ALA A 75 12.95 -4.05 -3.29
CA ALA A 75 14.41 -4.15 -3.33
C ALA A 75 14.99 -4.72 -4.66
N GLY A 76 14.15 -5.03 -5.64
CA GLY A 76 14.58 -5.56 -6.94
C GLY A 76 15.20 -4.52 -7.88
N PRO A 77 15.53 -4.93 -9.11
CA PRO A 77 16.16 -4.05 -10.08
C PRO A 77 15.25 -2.86 -10.43
N LEU A 78 15.86 -1.68 -10.50
CA LEU A 78 15.22 -0.43 -10.89
C LEU A 78 15.74 0.04 -12.24
N GLU A 79 14.93 0.79 -12.98
CA GLU A 79 15.41 1.54 -14.14
C GLU A 79 16.46 2.58 -13.70
N GLU A 80 17.48 2.83 -14.54
CA GLU A 80 18.50 3.85 -14.25
C GLU A 80 17.83 5.20 -13.89
N ASP A 81 18.32 5.83 -12.81
CA ASP A 81 17.82 7.10 -12.26
C ASP A 81 16.38 7.11 -11.69
N ARG A 82 15.76 5.95 -11.44
CA ARG A 82 14.45 5.85 -10.78
C ARG A 82 14.54 5.14 -9.44
N ARG A 83 14.08 5.81 -8.37
CA ARG A 83 13.86 5.16 -7.07
C ARG A 83 12.61 4.28 -7.03
N TRP A 84 11.54 4.70 -7.70
CA TRP A 84 10.24 4.02 -7.61
C TRP A 84 10.05 3.13 -8.84
N CYS A 85 9.81 1.84 -8.62
CA CYS A 85 9.42 0.90 -9.69
C CYS A 85 7.99 1.12 -10.18
N GLY A 86 7.19 1.87 -9.43
CA GLY A 86 5.77 2.01 -9.69
C GLY A 86 5.16 3.33 -9.24
N GLY A 87 4.15 3.79 -9.98
CA GLY A 87 3.28 4.89 -9.61
C GLY A 87 1.82 4.51 -9.81
N ALA A 88 0.95 5.01 -8.95
CA ALA A 88 -0.49 4.77 -9.02
C ALA A 88 -1.28 6.05 -8.76
N TYR A 89 -2.42 6.18 -9.43
CA TYR A 89 -3.43 7.21 -9.17
C TYR A 89 -4.81 6.58 -9.06
N GLY A 90 -5.51 6.88 -7.97
CA GLY A 90 -6.85 6.38 -7.68
C GLY A 90 -7.83 7.52 -7.50
N GLN A 91 -8.93 7.52 -8.26
CA GLN A 91 -9.98 8.53 -8.09
C GLN A 91 -10.86 8.20 -6.89
N LEU A 92 -11.16 9.22 -6.09
CA LEU A 92 -12.08 9.13 -4.98
C LEU A 92 -13.49 9.53 -5.40
N PHE A 93 -14.45 8.76 -4.94
CA PHE A 93 -15.88 9.06 -5.06
C PHE A 93 -16.45 9.19 -3.65
N GLU A 94 -17.03 10.35 -3.34
CA GLU A 94 -17.53 10.67 -1.98
C GLU A 94 -16.45 10.43 -0.90
N GLY A 95 -15.20 10.80 -1.21
CA GLY A 95 -14.06 10.66 -0.30
C GLY A 95 -13.47 9.26 -0.19
N ARG A 96 -14.05 8.26 -0.88
CA ARG A 96 -13.64 6.85 -0.80
C ARG A 96 -13.08 6.35 -2.12
N LEU A 97 -12.07 5.49 -2.03
CA LEU A 97 -11.51 4.81 -3.20
C LEU A 97 -12.43 3.66 -3.62
N ARG A 98 -12.84 3.64 -4.89
CA ARG A 98 -13.68 2.56 -5.47
C ARG A 98 -12.88 1.55 -6.26
N ASP A 99 -11.78 1.98 -6.85
CA ASP A 99 -10.88 1.17 -7.65
C ASP A 99 -9.58 0.94 -6.88
N PRO A 100 -9.22 -0.32 -6.55
CA PRO A 100 -8.00 -0.63 -5.81
C PRO A 100 -6.71 -0.33 -6.58
N ARG A 101 -6.78 -0.10 -7.90
CA ARG A 101 -5.65 0.21 -8.81
C ARG A 101 -4.44 -0.72 -8.63
N LEU A 102 -4.43 -1.80 -9.40
CA LEU A 102 -3.31 -2.74 -9.39
C LEU A 102 -2.08 -2.16 -10.11
N ASN A 103 -0.92 -2.34 -9.49
CA ASN A 103 0.39 -2.22 -10.13
C ASN A 103 1.14 -3.55 -9.95
N ILE A 104 1.78 -4.05 -11.02
CA ILE A 104 2.57 -5.30 -11.02
C ILE A 104 3.94 -5.10 -11.71
N GLY A 105 4.45 -3.86 -11.75
CA GLY A 105 5.72 -3.53 -12.41
C GLY A 105 6.96 -3.69 -11.52
N CYS A 106 6.78 -4.04 -10.25
CA CYS A 106 7.85 -4.11 -9.26
C CYS A 106 8.33 -5.54 -9.03
N LEU A 107 9.64 -5.70 -8.86
CA LEU A 107 10.32 -6.99 -8.66
C LEU A 107 11.00 -7.05 -7.29
N THR A 108 11.09 -8.24 -6.70
CA THR A 108 12.00 -8.47 -5.56
C THR A 108 13.45 -8.59 -6.02
N GLU A 109 14.40 -8.65 -5.09
CA GLU A 109 15.82 -8.95 -5.39
C GLU A 109 16.02 -10.28 -6.13
N ASN A 110 15.06 -11.21 -6.02
CA ASN A 110 15.08 -12.52 -6.65
C ASN A 110 14.21 -12.58 -7.93
N ASP A 111 13.91 -11.43 -8.53
CA ASP A 111 13.07 -11.29 -9.73
C ASP A 111 11.62 -11.82 -9.56
N GLU A 112 11.09 -11.87 -8.34
CA GLU A 112 9.69 -12.22 -8.10
C GLU A 112 8.79 -10.99 -8.30
N MET A 113 7.68 -11.15 -9.02
CA MET A 113 6.71 -10.07 -9.24
C MET A 113 5.96 -9.72 -7.95
N VAL A 114 5.81 -8.41 -7.71
CA VAL A 114 5.06 -7.89 -6.57
C VAL A 114 3.85 -7.10 -7.07
N GLY A 115 2.67 -7.49 -6.58
CA GLY A 115 1.42 -6.78 -6.83
C GLY A 115 1.14 -5.76 -5.72
N PHE A 116 0.83 -4.53 -6.10
CA PHE A 116 0.42 -3.46 -5.20
C PHE A 116 -1.03 -3.03 -5.46
N VAL A 117 -1.82 -2.89 -4.40
CA VAL A 117 -3.19 -2.36 -4.46
C VAL A 117 -3.46 -1.44 -3.28
N TRP A 118 -4.36 -0.48 -3.48
CA TRP A 118 -4.99 0.20 -2.37
C TRP A 118 -6.17 -0.60 -1.83
N VAL A 119 -6.22 -0.71 -0.51
CA VAL A 119 -7.37 -1.20 0.23
C VAL A 119 -8.02 -0.01 0.92
N GLN A 120 -9.30 0.22 0.63
CA GLN A 120 -10.11 1.17 1.38
C GLN A 120 -10.56 0.50 2.69
N PRO A 121 -10.04 0.92 3.86
CA PRO A 121 -10.42 0.31 5.12
C PRO A 121 -11.91 0.51 5.43
N GLY A 122 -12.51 -0.46 6.12
CA GLY A 122 -13.78 -0.26 6.79
C GLY A 122 -13.68 0.78 7.91
N GLU A 123 -14.78 1.41 8.30
CA GLU A 123 -14.80 2.52 9.28
C GLU A 123 -14.22 2.15 10.65
N ARG A 124 -14.31 0.88 11.04
CA ARG A 124 -13.77 0.38 12.31
C ARG A 124 -12.38 -0.25 12.19
N ALA A 125 -11.86 -0.39 10.97
CA ALA A 125 -10.59 -1.06 10.73
C ALA A 125 -9.43 -0.16 11.18
N ARG A 126 -8.53 -0.73 11.98
CA ARG A 126 -7.25 -0.14 12.35
C ARG A 126 -6.07 -0.87 11.76
N TYR A 127 -6.25 -2.16 11.45
CA TYR A 127 -5.23 -2.96 10.82
C TYR A 127 -5.81 -3.65 9.59
N ILE A 128 -5.00 -3.72 8.53
CA ILE A 128 -5.22 -4.58 7.37
C ILE A 128 -4.08 -5.59 7.37
N SER A 129 -4.40 -6.87 7.41
CA SER A 129 -3.42 -7.94 7.26
C SER A 129 -3.50 -8.55 5.88
N VAL A 130 -2.35 -8.87 5.30
CA VAL A 130 -2.21 -9.52 4.00
C VAL A 130 -1.45 -10.83 4.18
N GLU A 131 -2.06 -11.93 3.72
CA GLU A 131 -1.42 -13.24 3.73
C GLU A 131 -0.34 -13.30 2.64
N GLN A 132 0.90 -13.56 3.06
CA GLN A 132 2.04 -13.83 2.20
C GLN A 132 2.36 -15.35 2.27
N PRO A 133 3.22 -15.88 1.38
CA PRO A 133 3.52 -17.32 1.38
C PRO A 133 4.10 -17.83 2.71
N GLU A 134 4.91 -17.03 3.41
CA GLU A 134 5.58 -17.45 4.65
C GLU A 134 5.16 -16.67 5.90
N TYR A 135 4.47 -15.55 5.76
CA TYR A 135 4.14 -14.66 6.88
C TYR A 135 2.82 -13.91 6.63
N ILE A 136 2.32 -13.24 7.66
CA ILE A 136 1.22 -12.30 7.53
C ILE A 136 1.75 -10.90 7.77
N GLU A 137 1.59 -10.05 6.77
CA GLU A 137 2.03 -8.67 6.83
C GLU A 137 0.89 -7.76 7.31
N VAL A 138 1.16 -6.93 8.30
CA VAL A 138 0.14 -6.09 8.95
C VAL A 138 0.42 -4.63 8.69
N TYR A 139 -0.59 -3.94 8.18
CA TYR A 139 -0.57 -2.54 7.84
C TYR A 139 -1.51 -1.76 8.75
N GLU A 140 -0.99 -0.74 9.44
CA GLU A 140 -1.82 0.16 10.23
C GLU A 140 -2.49 1.22 9.34
N VAL A 141 -3.78 1.47 9.61
CA VAL A 141 -4.57 2.51 8.96
C VAL A 141 -4.17 3.87 9.54
N ALA A 142 -3.77 4.81 8.67
CA ALA A 142 -3.28 6.12 9.07
C ALA A 142 -3.95 7.24 8.27
N ASN A 143 -4.37 8.30 8.97
CA ASN A 143 -4.93 9.55 8.43
C ASN A 143 -6.07 9.37 7.43
N ASP A 144 -6.95 8.39 7.65
CA ASP A 144 -8.11 8.11 6.78
C ASP A 144 -7.75 7.94 5.29
N LEU A 145 -6.50 7.56 5.01
CA LEU A 145 -6.04 7.21 3.67
C LEU A 145 -6.28 5.71 3.41
N PRO A 146 -6.59 5.34 2.16
CA PRO A 146 -6.48 3.95 1.73
C PRO A 146 -5.06 3.42 1.99
N VAL A 147 -4.98 2.14 2.31
CA VAL A 147 -3.70 1.49 2.62
C VAL A 147 -3.17 0.83 1.37
N ARG A 148 -1.97 1.24 0.92
CA ARG A 148 -1.25 0.58 -0.17
C ARG A 148 -0.58 -0.67 0.38
N VAL A 149 -1.02 -1.84 -0.08
CA VAL A 149 -0.52 -3.15 0.37
C VAL A 149 0.11 -3.90 -0.78
N ALA A 150 1.10 -4.75 -0.47
CA ALA A 150 1.82 -5.57 -1.44
C ALA A 150 1.49 -7.06 -1.27
N THR A 151 1.62 -7.84 -2.35
CA THR A 151 1.57 -9.31 -2.34
C THR A 151 2.58 -9.88 -3.33
N ARG A 152 3.20 -11.01 -2.98
CA ARG A 152 3.85 -11.91 -3.95
C ARG A 152 2.93 -13.05 -4.38
N ASN A 153 1.88 -13.30 -3.62
CA ASN A 153 0.96 -14.40 -3.88
C ASN A 153 -0.03 -14.02 -4.98
N GLY A 154 -0.33 -14.98 -5.87
CA GLY A 154 -1.40 -14.84 -6.85
C GLY A 154 -1.23 -13.73 -7.89
N VAL A 155 0.01 -13.32 -8.19
CA VAL A 155 0.33 -12.36 -9.25
C VAL A 155 0.43 -13.11 -10.59
N GLU A 156 -0.43 -12.74 -11.54
CA GLU A 156 -0.53 -13.33 -12.87
C GLU A 156 -0.19 -12.26 -13.93
N VAL A 157 1.06 -12.22 -14.38
CA VAL A 157 1.58 -11.19 -15.31
C VAL A 157 0.84 -11.20 -16.65
N GLU A 158 0.71 -12.37 -17.28
CA GLU A 158 0.01 -12.52 -18.57
C GLU A 158 -1.45 -12.06 -18.48
N GLY A 159 -2.09 -12.32 -17.34
CA GLY A 159 -3.47 -11.90 -17.06
C GLY A 159 -3.60 -10.48 -16.51
N SER A 160 -2.49 -9.77 -16.32
CA SER A 160 -2.40 -8.45 -15.69
C SER A 160 -3.27 -8.34 -14.44
N ARG A 161 -3.18 -9.34 -13.56
CA ARG A 161 -4.04 -9.46 -12.38
C ARG A 161 -3.29 -9.95 -11.16
N ALA A 162 -3.84 -9.66 -9.98
CA ALA A 162 -3.34 -10.17 -8.72
C ALA A 162 -4.48 -10.46 -7.74
N SER A 163 -4.26 -11.43 -6.85
CA SER A 163 -5.18 -11.75 -5.75
C SER A 163 -4.53 -11.48 -4.40
N PHE A 164 -5.29 -10.89 -3.49
CA PHE A 164 -4.85 -10.55 -2.13
C PHE A 164 -5.81 -11.20 -1.14
N ASP A 165 -5.27 -12.02 -0.24
CA ASP A 165 -6.02 -12.59 0.88
C ASP A 165 -5.89 -11.65 2.09
N LEU A 166 -7.00 -10.99 2.43
CA LEU A 166 -7.04 -9.83 3.31
C LEU A 166 -7.87 -10.10 4.56
N PHE A 167 -7.42 -9.50 5.65
CA PHE A 167 -8.12 -9.44 6.93
C PHE A 167 -8.16 -7.99 7.40
N GLU A 168 -9.28 -7.57 7.97
CA GLU A 168 -9.34 -6.29 8.69
C GLU A 168 -9.59 -6.54 10.16
N HIS A 169 -8.87 -5.80 11.00
CA HIS A 169 -9.01 -5.86 12.44
C HIS A 169 -9.26 -4.48 13.02
N ASP A 170 -9.98 -4.44 14.14
CA ASP A 170 -10.17 -3.21 14.90
C ASP A 170 -8.96 -2.87 15.78
N GLN A 171 -9.08 -1.81 16.57
CA GLN A 171 -8.05 -1.32 17.50
C GLN A 171 -7.62 -2.33 18.57
N ASN A 172 -8.46 -3.33 18.87
CA ASN A 172 -8.18 -4.37 19.85
C ASN A 172 -7.63 -5.65 19.19
N GLY A 173 -7.46 -5.64 17.86
CA GLY A 173 -7.07 -6.81 17.09
C GLY A 173 -8.22 -7.79 16.83
N GLN A 174 -9.48 -7.41 17.07
CA GLN A 174 -10.64 -8.24 16.76
C GLN A 174 -10.86 -8.28 15.24
N LEU A 175 -11.08 -9.48 14.69
CA LEU A 175 -11.36 -9.64 13.27
C LEU A 175 -12.71 -8.99 12.93
N LEU A 176 -12.70 -8.09 11.96
CA LEU A 176 -13.88 -7.42 11.41
C LEU A 176 -14.38 -8.11 10.15
N ARG A 177 -13.48 -8.44 9.23
CA ARG A 177 -13.78 -9.14 7.99
C ARG A 177 -12.57 -9.89 7.45
N ARG A 178 -12.84 -10.97 6.71
CA ARG A 178 -11.88 -11.70 5.88
C ARG A 178 -12.43 -11.77 4.46
N TYR A 179 -11.59 -11.48 3.46
CA TYR A 179 -12.02 -11.52 2.06
C TYR A 179 -10.82 -11.65 1.12
N ARG A 180 -11.10 -12.10 -0.11
CA ARG A 180 -10.13 -12.09 -1.20
C ARG A 180 -10.42 -10.93 -2.13
N LEU A 181 -9.47 -10.01 -2.29
CA LEU A 181 -9.51 -8.95 -3.28
C LEU A 181 -8.84 -9.43 -4.56
N LYS A 182 -9.58 -9.41 -5.68
CA LYS A 182 -9.01 -9.62 -7.02
C LYS A 182 -8.92 -8.29 -7.72
N ALA A 183 -7.74 -7.94 -8.20
CA ALA A 183 -7.51 -6.71 -8.93
C ALA A 183 -6.91 -7.01 -10.31
N VAL A 184 -7.16 -6.12 -11.26
CA VAL A 184 -6.60 -6.15 -12.61
C VAL A 184 -5.93 -4.80 -12.87
N VAL A 185 -4.88 -4.78 -13.68
CA VAL A 185 -4.27 -3.53 -14.12
C VAL A 185 -5.32 -2.75 -14.90
N ALA A 186 -5.53 -1.49 -14.52
CA ALA A 186 -6.46 -0.63 -15.22
C ALA A 186 -5.90 -0.27 -16.61
N GLY A 187 -6.65 -0.56 -17.67
CA GLY A 187 -6.38 -0.14 -19.04
C GLY A 187 -7.16 1.11 -19.43
#